data_AF-A0A257CL22-F1
#
_entry.id   AF-A0A257CL22-F1
#
_cell.length_a   1.000
_cell.length_b   1.000
_cell.length_c   1.000
_cell.angle_alpha   90.00
_cell.angle_beta   90.00
_cell.angle_gamma   90.00
#
_symmetry.space_group_name_H-M   'P 1'
#
loop_
_entity.id
_entity.type
_entity.pdbx_description
1 polymer ?
#
loop_
_entity_poly.entity_id
_entity_poly.type
_entity_poly.pdbx_seq_one_letter_code
_entity_poly.pdbx_strand_id
1 'polypeptide(L)'
;MPSPTPYAARTTFERNCLAELAALLKNTPWRRKQTAVFRKDGEYFFVGRLNVHRNATRTIALFEAKPLVVDELLWDILGMRENSNEPLSFRAWGAFTCTAVPLRESEIEINNSSAETVARMFVSFLDESYEYAKDLLMHRDFLELLVEHPNHSERGSYAITQVATLISKEKYDEACTIATAHDKGNRTSTFQLHSNGASFHHLAVSWLAARLSSTEPT
;
A
#
# COMPACT_ATOMS: atom_id res chain seq x y z
N MET A 1 -26.49 29.67 -16.19
CA MET A 1 -26.15 28.24 -16.00
C MET A 1 -26.19 27.94 -14.51
N PRO A 2 -26.72 26.78 -14.07
CA PRO A 2 -26.70 26.42 -12.66
C PRO A 2 -25.25 26.23 -12.17
N SER A 3 -24.99 26.63 -10.92
CA SER A 3 -23.70 26.37 -10.26
C SER A 3 -23.43 24.87 -10.18
N PRO A 4 -22.18 24.42 -10.39
CA PRO A 4 -21.84 23.00 -10.28
C PRO A 4 -22.15 22.49 -8.87
N THR A 5 -22.59 21.23 -8.77
CA THR A 5 -22.77 20.57 -7.47
C THR A 5 -21.43 20.48 -6.74
N PRO A 6 -21.42 20.41 -5.39
CA PRO A 6 -20.17 20.22 -4.63
C PRO A 6 -19.35 19.05 -5.16
N TYR A 7 -19.99 17.91 -5.47
CA TYR A 7 -19.33 16.76 -6.08
C TYR A 7 -18.63 17.08 -7.40
N ALA A 8 -19.31 17.77 -8.32
CA ALA A 8 -18.75 18.12 -9.63
C ALA A 8 -17.61 19.13 -9.51
N ALA A 9 -17.72 20.10 -8.59
CA ALA A 9 -16.67 21.06 -8.28
C ALA A 9 -15.42 20.35 -7.73
N ARG A 10 -15.58 19.43 -6.76
CA ARG A 10 -14.48 18.66 -6.18
C ARG A 10 -13.84 17.67 -7.18
N THR A 11 -14.63 17.11 -8.08
CA THR A 11 -14.11 16.28 -9.18
C THR A 11 -13.25 17.08 -10.14
N THR A 12 -13.68 18.30 -10.46
CA THR A 12 -12.87 19.21 -11.28
C THR A 12 -11.62 19.66 -10.54
N PHE A 13 -11.72 19.95 -9.24
CA PHE A 13 -10.58 20.30 -8.41
C PHE A 13 -9.51 19.20 -8.40
N GLU A 14 -9.87 17.94 -8.15
CA GLU A 14 -8.91 16.83 -8.18
C GLU A 14 -8.21 16.69 -9.53
N ARG A 15 -8.96 16.74 -10.63
CA ARG A 15 -8.39 16.68 -11.97
C ARG A 15 -7.39 17.80 -12.21
N ASN A 16 -7.67 19.01 -11.74
CA ASN A 16 -6.75 20.13 -11.82
C ASN A 16 -5.50 19.88 -10.95
N CYS A 17 -5.65 19.42 -9.71
CA CYS A 17 -4.52 19.07 -8.84
C CYS A 17 -3.61 18.01 -9.50
N LEU A 18 -4.21 16.98 -10.12
CA LEU A 18 -3.46 15.93 -10.81
C LEU A 18 -2.72 16.44 -12.06
N ALA A 19 -3.26 17.45 -12.75
CA ALA A 19 -2.62 18.09 -13.88
C ALA A 19 -1.40 18.93 -13.43
N GLU A 20 -1.56 19.75 -12.38
CA GLU A 20 -0.48 20.53 -11.77
C GLU A 20 0.62 19.62 -11.23
N LEU A 21 0.22 18.56 -10.52
CA LEU A 21 1.13 17.54 -10.01
C LEU A 21 1.95 16.90 -11.13
N ALA A 22 1.35 16.56 -12.27
CA ALA A 22 2.08 15.99 -13.39
C ALA A 22 3.19 16.91 -13.92
N ALA A 23 3.01 18.24 -13.86
CA ALA A 23 4.04 19.19 -14.24
C ALA A 23 5.18 19.24 -13.21
N LEU A 24 4.84 19.24 -11.91
CA LEU A 24 5.81 19.31 -10.81
C LEU A 24 6.70 18.06 -10.71
N LEU A 25 6.21 16.88 -11.11
CA LEU A 25 6.96 15.62 -10.99
C LEU A 25 7.97 15.35 -12.12
N LYS A 26 8.04 16.18 -13.18
CA LYS A 26 8.83 15.89 -14.40
C LYS A 26 10.33 15.65 -14.14
N ASN A 27 10.89 16.30 -13.12
CA ASN A 27 12.31 16.23 -12.80
C ASN A 27 12.57 15.65 -11.40
N THR A 28 11.61 14.90 -10.86
CA THR A 28 11.75 14.25 -9.56
C THR A 28 11.91 12.73 -9.73
N PRO A 29 12.38 12.01 -8.71
CA PRO A 29 12.40 10.54 -8.72
C PRO A 29 11.01 9.91 -8.68
N TRP A 30 10.00 10.69 -8.30
CA TRP A 30 8.61 10.25 -8.23
C TRP A 30 8.04 9.98 -9.63
N ARG A 31 7.18 8.98 -9.71
CA ARG A 31 6.41 8.62 -10.91
C ARG A 31 4.93 8.65 -10.56
N ARG A 32 4.07 8.94 -11.53
CA ARG A 32 2.63 8.99 -11.30
C ARG A 32 1.89 8.04 -12.24
N LYS A 33 0.89 7.36 -11.71
CA LYS A 33 -0.13 6.64 -12.48
C LYS A 33 -1.47 6.85 -11.78
N GLN A 34 -2.45 7.34 -12.53
CA GLN A 34 -3.75 7.74 -11.97
C GLN A 34 -3.57 8.72 -10.79
N THR A 35 -4.14 8.42 -9.62
CA THR A 35 -4.04 9.24 -8.40
C THR A 35 -2.83 8.90 -7.52
N ALA A 36 -2.11 7.82 -7.82
CA ALA A 36 -0.96 7.39 -7.06
C ALA A 36 0.33 8.00 -7.59
N VAL A 37 1.14 8.55 -6.68
CA VAL A 37 2.53 8.93 -6.93
C VAL A 37 3.41 7.93 -6.20
N PHE A 38 4.38 7.34 -6.87
CA PHE A 38 5.16 6.25 -6.33
C PHE A 38 6.62 6.35 -6.70
N ARG A 39 7.45 5.70 -5.90
CA ARG A 39 8.89 5.58 -6.09
C ARG A 39 9.35 4.24 -5.54
N LYS A 40 10.31 3.63 -6.23
CA LYS A 40 11.11 2.55 -5.66
C LYS A 40 12.41 3.12 -5.13
N ASP A 41 12.83 2.68 -3.96
CA ASP A 41 14.17 2.90 -3.45
C ASP A 41 14.62 1.70 -2.62
N GLY A 42 15.78 1.14 -2.98
CA GLY A 42 16.24 -0.15 -2.46
C GLY A 42 15.18 -1.25 -2.62
N GLU A 43 14.88 -1.90 -1.49
CA GLU A 43 13.90 -2.97 -1.37
C GLU A 43 12.47 -2.48 -1.12
N TYR A 44 12.26 -1.17 -0.98
CA TYR A 44 10.98 -0.59 -0.62
C TYR A 44 10.27 0.06 -1.81
N PHE A 45 8.95 -0.05 -1.76
CA PHE A 45 8.01 0.68 -2.58
C PHE A 45 7.31 1.73 -1.74
N PHE A 46 7.45 3.00 -2.14
CA PHE A 46 6.81 4.13 -1.51
C PHE A 46 5.69 4.64 -2.39
N VAL A 47 4.54 4.94 -1.78
CA VAL A 47 3.39 5.49 -2.49
C VAL A 47 2.76 6.64 -1.71
N GLY A 48 2.60 7.75 -2.39
CA GLY A 48 1.78 8.88 -1.98
C GLY A 48 0.42 8.86 -2.66
N ARG A 49 -0.63 9.15 -1.90
CA ARG A 49 -2.00 9.30 -2.40
C ARG A 49 -2.53 10.68 -2.09
N LEU A 50 -3.01 11.35 -3.12
CA LEU A 50 -3.74 12.61 -3.03
C LEU A 50 -5.24 12.31 -3.02
N ASN A 51 -5.86 12.37 -1.84
CA ASN A 51 -7.25 12.01 -1.64
C ASN A 51 -8.11 13.27 -1.53
N VAL A 52 -8.71 13.68 -2.65
CA VAL A 52 -9.65 14.82 -2.68
C VAL A 52 -11.04 14.34 -2.28
N HIS A 53 -11.55 14.79 -1.13
CA HIS A 53 -12.90 14.44 -0.70
C HIS A 53 -13.93 15.08 -1.63
N ARG A 54 -14.89 14.26 -2.10
CA ARG A 54 -15.95 14.71 -3.01
C ARG A 54 -17.07 15.46 -2.31
N ASN A 55 -17.32 15.13 -1.05
CA ASN A 55 -18.45 15.63 -0.26
C ASN A 55 -18.01 16.67 0.80
N ALA A 56 -16.73 17.05 0.82
CA ALA A 56 -16.18 18.03 1.73
C ALA A 56 -15.02 18.78 1.07
N THR A 57 -14.81 20.05 1.43
CA THR A 57 -13.63 20.84 1.04
C THR A 57 -12.45 20.40 1.88
N ARG A 58 -11.98 19.18 1.62
CA ARG A 58 -10.93 18.50 2.36
C ARG A 58 -10.09 17.70 1.38
N THR A 59 -8.77 17.79 1.52
CA THR A 59 -7.82 16.97 0.76
C THR A 59 -6.77 16.40 1.70
N ILE A 60 -6.63 15.08 1.65
CA ILE A 60 -5.71 14.34 2.50
C ILE A 60 -4.55 13.83 1.65
N ALA A 61 -3.34 14.08 2.13
CA ALA A 61 -2.13 13.46 1.64
C ALA A 61 -1.81 12.26 2.53
N LEU A 62 -1.66 11.09 1.91
CA LEU A 62 -1.27 9.86 2.58
C LEU A 62 0.06 9.38 2.01
N PHE A 63 0.98 8.96 2.87
CA PHE A 63 2.24 8.36 2.49
C PHE A 63 2.37 6.97 3.09
N GLU A 64 2.60 5.98 2.25
CA GLU A 64 2.63 4.57 2.62
C GLU A 64 3.89 3.90 2.08
N ALA A 65 4.32 2.84 2.75
CA ALA A 65 5.44 2.02 2.30
C ALA A 65 5.14 0.52 2.44
N LYS A 66 5.78 -0.28 1.59
CA LYS A 66 5.90 -1.74 1.76
C LYS A 66 7.21 -2.24 1.14
N PRO A 67 7.81 -3.31 1.67
CA PRO A 67 8.86 -4.03 0.95
C PRO A 67 8.31 -4.54 -0.39
N LEU A 68 9.13 -4.58 -1.44
CA LEU A 68 8.73 -5.10 -2.76
C LEU A 68 8.45 -6.60 -2.70
N VAL A 69 9.23 -7.35 -1.91
CA VAL A 69 9.13 -8.81 -1.82
C VAL A 69 7.74 -9.30 -1.39
N VAL A 70 6.97 -8.49 -0.66
CA VAL A 70 5.64 -8.92 -0.16
C VAL A 70 4.60 -9.06 -1.28
N ASP A 71 4.67 -8.28 -2.37
CA ASP A 71 3.80 -8.52 -3.53
C ASP A 71 4.27 -9.76 -4.32
N GLU A 72 5.58 -9.98 -4.42
CA GLU A 72 6.14 -11.13 -5.14
C GLU A 72 5.76 -12.44 -4.45
N LEU A 73 5.83 -12.47 -3.12
CA LEU A 73 5.37 -13.60 -2.31
C LEU A 73 3.86 -13.78 -2.39
N LEU A 74 3.08 -12.70 -2.40
CA LEU A 74 1.63 -12.77 -2.60
C LEU A 74 1.32 -13.43 -3.95
N TRP A 75 1.94 -12.98 -5.03
CA TRP A 75 1.75 -13.53 -6.37
C TRP A 75 2.21 -14.97 -6.47
N ASP A 76 3.32 -15.34 -5.82
CA ASP A 76 3.77 -16.72 -5.74
C ASP A 76 2.71 -17.62 -5.06
N ILE A 77 2.23 -17.23 -3.88
CA ILE A 77 1.22 -17.97 -3.11
C ILE A 77 -0.09 -18.11 -3.89
N LEU A 78 -0.48 -17.07 -4.63
CA LEU A 78 -1.71 -17.09 -5.44
C LEU A 78 -1.56 -17.84 -6.77
N GLY A 79 -0.34 -18.29 -7.11
CA GLY A 79 -0.04 -18.95 -8.38
C GLY A 79 -0.01 -18.01 -9.59
N MET A 80 0.31 -16.73 -9.39
CA MET A 80 0.28 -15.64 -10.38
C MET A 80 1.68 -14.98 -10.56
N ARG A 81 2.75 -15.78 -10.58
CA ARG A 81 4.15 -15.30 -10.62
C ARG A 81 4.45 -14.38 -11.79
N GLU A 82 3.71 -14.49 -12.88
CA GLU A 82 3.80 -13.63 -14.06
C GLU A 82 3.54 -12.15 -13.76
N ASN A 83 2.80 -11.83 -12.69
CA ASN A 83 2.58 -10.45 -12.24
C ASN A 83 3.87 -9.74 -11.87
N SER A 84 4.96 -10.47 -11.58
CA SER A 84 6.29 -9.88 -11.38
C SER A 84 6.84 -9.18 -12.62
N ASN A 85 6.28 -9.45 -13.81
CA ASN A 85 6.64 -8.80 -15.07
C ASN A 85 5.86 -7.49 -15.30
N GLU A 86 4.84 -7.20 -14.49
CA GLU A 86 4.05 -5.98 -14.61
C GLU A 86 4.88 -4.74 -14.25
N PRO A 87 4.56 -3.55 -14.81
CA PRO A 87 5.31 -2.34 -14.52
C PRO A 87 5.19 -1.97 -13.05
N LEU A 88 6.21 -1.33 -12.48
CA LEU A 88 6.28 -0.94 -11.07
C LEU A 88 4.98 -0.30 -10.52
N SER A 89 4.29 0.50 -11.35
CA SER A 89 3.02 1.11 -10.98
C SER A 89 1.95 0.12 -10.53
N PHE A 90 1.96 -1.11 -11.07
CA PHE A 90 1.00 -2.17 -10.74
C PHE A 90 0.96 -2.44 -9.25
N ARG A 91 2.07 -2.26 -8.53
CA ARG A 91 2.13 -2.42 -7.07
C ARG A 91 1.32 -1.38 -6.28
N ALA A 92 0.90 -0.27 -6.91
CA ALA A 92 0.05 0.76 -6.32
C ALA A 92 -1.44 0.66 -6.66
N TRP A 93 -1.79 0.08 -7.82
CA TRP A 93 -3.16 0.08 -8.37
C TRP A 93 -3.67 -1.29 -8.84
N GLY A 94 -2.79 -2.29 -8.93
CA GLY A 94 -3.11 -3.61 -9.41
C GLY A 94 -4.08 -4.34 -8.50
N ALA A 95 -4.86 -5.24 -9.09
CA ALA A 95 -5.53 -6.26 -8.32
C ALA A 95 -4.48 -7.22 -7.73
N PHE A 96 -4.77 -7.82 -6.58
CA PHE A 96 -3.87 -8.79 -5.93
C PHE A 96 -2.49 -8.22 -5.54
N THR A 97 -2.45 -7.03 -4.96
CA THR A 97 -1.25 -6.48 -4.33
C THR A 97 -1.41 -6.42 -2.81
N CYS A 98 -0.31 -6.54 -2.07
CA CYS A 98 -0.31 -6.30 -0.63
C CYS A 98 -0.58 -4.82 -0.35
N THR A 99 -1.36 -4.54 0.69
CA THR A 99 -1.61 -3.17 1.16
C THR A 99 -0.32 -2.60 1.76
N ALA A 100 0.06 -1.39 1.34
CA ALA A 100 1.16 -0.64 1.95
C ALA A 100 0.73 -0.08 3.30
N VAL A 101 1.67 0.04 4.25
CA VAL A 101 1.39 0.56 5.59
C VAL A 101 1.51 2.09 5.56
N PRO A 102 0.47 2.83 5.99
CA PRO A 102 0.55 4.28 6.21
C PRO A 102 1.64 4.63 7.21
N LEU A 103 2.54 5.53 6.80
CA LEU A 103 3.60 6.07 7.66
C LEU A 103 3.33 7.53 8.05
N ARG A 104 2.70 8.30 7.15
CA ARG A 104 2.29 9.68 7.43
C ARG A 104 0.96 9.98 6.74
N GLU A 105 0.15 10.80 7.40
CA GLU A 105 -1.07 11.38 6.85
C GLU A 105 -1.11 12.87 7.22
N SER A 106 -1.58 13.71 6.30
CA SER A 106 -1.76 15.13 6.56
C SER A 106 -2.91 15.70 5.75
N GLU A 107 -3.66 16.64 6.34
CA GLU A 107 -4.60 17.47 5.60
C GLU A 107 -3.84 18.64 4.96
N ILE A 108 -3.86 18.69 3.62
CA ILE A 108 -3.03 19.63 2.84
C ILE A 108 -3.86 20.66 2.08
N GLU A 109 -5.17 20.72 2.32
CA GLU A 109 -6.02 21.77 1.80
C GLU A 109 -6.40 22.71 2.93
N ILE A 110 -5.94 23.96 2.82
CA ILE A 110 -6.30 25.04 3.74
C ILE A 110 -7.20 26.00 2.98
N ASN A 111 -8.44 26.20 3.44
CA ASN A 111 -9.40 27.22 3.02
C ASN A 111 -9.26 27.77 1.59
N ASN A 112 -9.95 27.16 0.62
CA ASN A 112 -9.99 27.59 -0.79
C ASN A 112 -8.61 27.62 -1.48
N SER A 113 -7.67 26.78 -1.04
CA SER A 113 -6.39 26.59 -1.74
C SER A 113 -6.61 26.28 -3.22
N SER A 114 -5.81 26.89 -4.08
CA SER A 114 -5.83 26.57 -5.52
C SER A 114 -5.32 25.14 -5.75
N ALA A 115 -5.67 24.57 -6.89
CA ALA A 115 -5.17 23.24 -7.28
C ALA A 115 -3.63 23.20 -7.37
N GLU A 116 -3.00 24.29 -7.82
CA GLU A 116 -1.55 24.43 -7.87
C GLU A 116 -0.94 24.41 -6.46
N THR A 117 -1.52 25.17 -5.53
CA THR A 117 -1.05 25.23 -4.14
C THR A 117 -1.12 23.85 -3.49
N VAL A 118 -2.25 23.15 -3.61
CA VAL A 118 -2.41 21.79 -3.07
C VAL A 118 -1.43 20.82 -3.73
N ALA A 119 -1.21 20.91 -5.04
CA ALA A 119 -0.23 20.06 -5.71
C ALA A 119 1.20 20.30 -5.22
N ARG A 120 1.61 21.56 -4.98
CA ARG A 120 2.92 21.90 -4.40
C ARG A 120 3.05 21.40 -2.96
N MET A 121 2.02 21.58 -2.14
CA MET A 121 1.98 21.05 -0.77
C MET A 121 2.09 19.53 -0.76
N PHE A 122 1.44 18.85 -1.70
CA PHE A 122 1.55 17.40 -1.84
C PHE A 122 2.98 16.97 -2.21
N VAL A 123 3.65 17.66 -3.13
CA VAL A 123 5.06 17.35 -3.46
C VAL A 123 5.98 17.56 -2.26
N SER A 124 5.85 18.67 -1.52
CA SER A 124 6.61 18.90 -0.28
C SER A 124 6.36 17.78 0.73
N PHE A 125 5.09 17.41 0.91
CA PHE A 125 4.71 16.30 1.78
C PHE A 125 5.35 14.98 1.34
N LEU A 126 5.44 14.68 0.03
CA LEU A 126 6.08 13.46 -0.47
C LEU A 126 7.57 13.42 -0.13
N ASP A 127 8.28 14.52 -0.36
CA ASP A 127 9.72 14.59 -0.13
C ASP A 127 10.04 14.52 1.37
N GLU A 128 9.32 15.28 2.20
CA GLU A 128 9.47 15.21 3.66
C GLU A 128 9.09 13.83 4.22
N SER A 129 8.03 13.22 3.71
CA SER A 129 7.57 11.89 4.17
C SER A 129 8.51 10.78 3.73
N TYR A 130 9.15 10.92 2.57
CA TYR A 130 10.15 9.96 2.12
C TYR A 130 11.42 10.01 2.96
N GLU A 131 11.94 11.19 3.30
CA GLU A 131 13.10 11.27 4.21
C GLU A 131 12.76 10.75 5.61
N TYR A 132 11.57 11.09 6.13
CA TYR A 132 11.06 10.50 7.37
C TYR A 132 10.97 8.97 7.29
N ALA A 133 10.39 8.42 6.21
CA ALA A 133 10.20 6.99 6.06
C ALA A 133 11.53 6.24 5.95
N LYS A 134 12.54 6.82 5.28
CA LYS A 134 13.89 6.25 5.23
C LYS A 134 14.53 6.17 6.61
N ASP A 135 14.46 7.25 7.38
CA ASP A 135 14.99 7.26 8.74
C ASP A 135 14.24 6.25 9.63
N LEU A 136 12.91 6.21 9.55
CA LEU A 136 12.08 5.28 10.31
C LEU A 136 12.43 3.82 9.99
N LEU A 137 12.47 3.45 8.70
CA LEU A 137 12.72 2.08 8.25
C LEU A 137 14.19 1.64 8.42
N MET A 138 15.11 2.57 8.68
CA MET A 138 16.47 2.26 9.08
C MET A 138 16.56 1.77 10.54
N HIS A 139 15.66 2.26 11.40
CA HIS A 139 15.71 2.03 12.84
C HIS A 139 14.60 1.13 13.38
N ARG A 140 13.53 0.92 12.60
CA ARG A 140 12.36 0.12 12.99
C ARG A 140 12.10 -0.98 11.96
N ASP A 141 11.74 -2.16 12.47
CA ASP A 141 11.35 -3.26 11.60
C ASP A 141 9.96 -3.01 10.98
N PHE A 142 9.81 -3.28 9.68
CA PHE A 142 8.54 -3.07 8.98
C PHE A 142 7.39 -3.90 9.57
N LEU A 143 7.65 -5.12 10.06
CA LEU A 143 6.62 -5.95 10.67
C LEU A 143 6.10 -5.33 11.97
N GLU A 144 6.96 -4.71 12.77
CA GLU A 144 6.54 -3.99 13.98
C GLU A 144 5.61 -2.83 13.63
N LEU A 145 6.02 -1.99 12.66
CA LEU A 145 5.20 -0.87 12.18
C LEU A 145 3.82 -1.33 11.68
N LEU A 146 3.79 -2.46 10.97
CA LEU A 146 2.56 -3.05 10.46
C LEU A 146 1.64 -3.52 11.60
N VAL A 147 2.17 -4.27 12.57
CA VAL A 147 1.41 -4.89 13.64
C VAL A 147 0.88 -3.85 14.65
N GLU A 148 1.65 -2.81 14.91
CA GLU A 148 1.27 -1.71 15.81
C GLU A 148 0.21 -0.78 15.20
N HIS A 149 0.05 -0.78 13.88
CA HIS A 149 -0.86 0.14 13.21
C HIS A 149 -2.32 -0.13 13.63
N PRO A 150 -3.10 0.90 14.06
CA PRO A 150 -4.48 0.72 14.56
C PRO A 150 -5.42 -0.02 13.60
N ASN A 151 -5.39 0.31 12.30
CA ASN A 151 -6.17 -0.42 11.29
C ASN A 151 -5.85 -1.93 11.21
N HIS A 152 -4.64 -2.34 11.60
CA HIS A 152 -4.29 -3.76 11.69
C HIS A 152 -4.80 -4.37 12.98
N SER A 153 -4.50 -3.78 14.13
CA SER A 153 -4.90 -4.32 15.44
C SER A 153 -6.42 -4.39 15.60
N GLU A 154 -7.16 -3.42 15.06
CA GLU A 154 -8.62 -3.37 15.17
C GLU A 154 -9.35 -4.23 14.12
N ARG A 155 -8.77 -4.37 12.91
CA ARG A 155 -9.52 -4.87 11.74
C ARG A 155 -8.78 -5.87 10.87
N GLY A 156 -7.51 -6.15 11.15
CA GLY A 156 -6.67 -7.03 10.34
C GLY A 156 -6.45 -6.53 8.90
N SER A 157 -6.40 -5.20 8.71
CA SER A 157 -6.32 -4.59 7.37
C SER A 157 -5.05 -4.95 6.59
N TYR A 158 -4.02 -5.43 7.28
CA TYR A 158 -2.75 -5.83 6.70
C TYR A 158 -2.43 -7.31 6.92
N ALA A 159 -3.43 -8.17 7.17
CA ALA A 159 -3.22 -9.59 7.44
C ALA A 159 -2.42 -10.31 6.33
N ILE A 160 -2.77 -10.07 5.06
CA ILE A 160 -2.05 -10.61 3.90
C ILE A 160 -0.60 -10.10 3.88
N THR A 161 -0.41 -8.78 4.03
CA THR A 161 0.92 -8.16 4.07
C THR A 161 1.75 -8.70 5.25
N GLN A 162 1.14 -8.96 6.40
CA GLN A 162 1.79 -9.52 7.59
C GLN A 162 2.33 -10.92 7.30
N VAL A 163 1.50 -11.81 6.76
CA VAL A 163 1.90 -13.18 6.41
C VAL A 163 3.04 -13.17 5.39
N ALA A 164 2.91 -12.37 4.32
CA ALA A 164 3.96 -12.23 3.32
C ALA A 164 5.28 -11.68 3.92
N THR A 165 5.19 -10.71 4.85
CA THR A 165 6.36 -10.15 5.55
C THR A 165 7.03 -11.18 6.47
N LEU A 166 6.25 -11.99 7.19
CA LEU A 166 6.78 -13.07 8.02
C LEU A 166 7.52 -14.10 7.15
N ILE A 167 6.95 -14.48 6.01
CA ILE A 167 7.58 -15.39 5.05
C ILE A 167 8.88 -14.81 4.51
N SER A 168 8.91 -13.53 4.10
CA SER A 168 10.15 -12.90 3.60
C SER A 168 11.26 -12.82 4.64
N LYS A 169 10.90 -12.87 5.93
CA LYS A 169 11.84 -12.88 7.06
C LYS A 169 12.15 -14.29 7.57
N GLU A 170 11.74 -15.32 6.83
CA GLU A 170 11.92 -16.74 7.18
C GLU A 170 11.29 -17.15 8.52
N LYS A 171 10.32 -16.37 9.02
CA LYS A 171 9.57 -16.64 10.24
C LYS A 171 8.38 -17.56 9.93
N TYR A 172 8.67 -18.74 9.40
CA TYR A 172 7.67 -19.64 8.83
C TYR A 172 6.64 -20.15 9.85
N ASP A 173 7.06 -20.44 11.08
CA ASP A 173 6.15 -20.90 12.15
C ASP A 173 5.14 -19.82 12.54
N GLU A 174 5.62 -18.57 12.68
CA GLU A 174 4.76 -17.41 12.93
C GLU A 174 3.81 -17.18 11.76
N ALA A 175 4.32 -17.22 10.52
CA ALA A 175 3.50 -17.07 9.31
C ALA A 175 2.39 -18.12 9.24
N CYS A 176 2.71 -19.38 9.53
CA CYS A 176 1.76 -20.50 9.52
C CYS A 176 0.68 -20.31 10.59
N THR A 177 1.09 -19.90 11.79
CA THR A 177 0.17 -19.62 12.90
C THR A 177 -0.82 -18.53 12.55
N ILE A 178 -0.33 -17.40 12.01
CA ILE A 178 -1.17 -16.26 11.62
C ILE A 178 -2.10 -16.63 10.45
N ALA A 179 -1.57 -17.25 9.40
CA ALA A 179 -2.36 -17.65 8.23
C ALA A 179 -3.47 -18.65 8.62
N THR A 180 -3.15 -19.66 9.44
CA THR A 180 -4.13 -20.63 9.93
C THR A 180 -5.22 -19.97 10.77
N ALA A 181 -4.88 -18.98 11.60
CA ALA A 181 -5.85 -18.28 12.42
C ALA A 181 -6.85 -17.47 11.56
N HIS A 182 -6.39 -16.83 10.49
CA HIS A 182 -7.28 -16.15 9.54
C HIS A 182 -8.11 -17.13 8.70
N ASP A 183 -7.51 -18.22 8.22
CA ASP A 183 -8.22 -19.23 7.42
C ASP A 183 -9.36 -19.89 8.20
N LYS A 184 -9.15 -20.16 9.49
CA LYS A 184 -10.16 -20.71 10.40
C LYS A 184 -11.16 -19.68 10.93
N GLY A 185 -11.02 -18.40 10.57
CA GLY A 185 -11.88 -17.32 11.05
C GLY A 185 -11.65 -16.92 12.52
N ASN A 186 -10.56 -17.36 13.14
CA ASN A 186 -10.18 -16.97 14.51
C ASN A 186 -9.62 -15.55 14.59
N ARG A 187 -9.24 -14.97 13.44
CA ARG A 187 -8.83 -13.56 13.31
C ARG A 187 -9.55 -12.91 12.14
N THR A 188 -10.00 -11.69 12.35
CA THR A 188 -10.63 -10.86 11.32
C THR A 188 -9.60 -10.31 10.34
N SER A 189 -9.97 -10.26 9.07
CA SER A 189 -9.29 -9.43 8.08
C SER A 189 -10.33 -8.75 7.20
N THR A 190 -10.19 -7.43 7.03
CA THR A 190 -11.05 -6.64 6.16
C THR A 190 -10.80 -6.88 4.68
N PHE A 191 -9.72 -7.57 4.31
CA PHE A 191 -9.38 -7.84 2.93
C PHE A 191 -9.18 -9.34 2.71
N GLN A 192 -10.01 -9.90 1.83
CA GLN A 192 -9.96 -11.32 1.49
C GLN A 192 -9.65 -11.47 0.01
N LEU A 193 -8.48 -12.00 -0.30
CA LEU A 193 -8.11 -12.38 -1.65
C LEU A 193 -8.39 -13.86 -1.84
N HIS A 194 -8.96 -14.19 -2.99
CA HIS A 194 -9.19 -15.57 -3.40
C HIS A 194 -8.55 -15.82 -4.76
N SER A 195 -7.97 -17.01 -4.92
CA SER A 195 -7.46 -17.51 -6.20
C SER A 195 -7.81 -18.99 -6.29
N ASN A 196 -8.26 -19.45 -7.46
CA ASN A 196 -8.60 -20.84 -7.73
C ASN A 196 -9.53 -21.49 -6.67
N GLY A 197 -10.50 -20.72 -6.16
CA GLY A 197 -11.49 -21.19 -5.19
C GLY A 197 -11.01 -21.26 -3.73
N ALA A 198 -9.79 -20.84 -3.42
CA ALA A 198 -9.24 -20.82 -2.06
C ALA A 198 -8.88 -19.39 -1.62
N SER A 199 -8.97 -19.14 -0.31
CA SER A 199 -8.51 -17.89 0.29
C SER A 199 -6.99 -17.78 0.23
N PHE A 200 -6.45 -16.57 0.24
CA PHE A 200 -5.00 -16.35 0.36
C PHE A 200 -4.42 -17.08 1.58
N HIS A 201 -5.10 -17.02 2.72
CA HIS A 201 -4.61 -17.62 3.96
C HIS A 201 -4.55 -19.16 3.86
N HIS A 202 -5.54 -19.79 3.21
CA HIS A 202 -5.52 -21.21 2.90
C HIS A 202 -4.33 -21.60 2.00
N LEU A 203 -4.14 -20.82 0.94
CA LEU A 203 -3.04 -21.03 -0.02
C LEU A 203 -1.68 -20.81 0.64
N ALA A 204 -1.55 -19.83 1.53
CA ALA A 204 -0.33 -19.57 2.28
C ALA A 204 0.02 -20.73 3.22
N VAL A 205 -0.95 -21.32 3.92
CA VAL A 205 -0.74 -22.53 4.74
C VAL A 205 -0.23 -23.69 3.88
N SER A 206 -0.85 -23.91 2.72
CA SER A 206 -0.43 -24.97 1.79
C SER A 206 0.98 -24.74 1.24
N TRP A 207 1.30 -23.49 0.89
CA TRP A 207 2.61 -23.08 0.41
C TRP A 207 3.71 -23.30 1.47
N LEU A 208 3.42 -22.92 2.73
CA LEU A 208 4.32 -23.12 3.87
C LEU A 208 4.58 -24.61 4.15
N ALA A 209 3.53 -25.43 4.13
CA ALA A 209 3.65 -26.88 4.35
C ALA A 209 4.56 -27.52 3.30
N ALA A 210 4.36 -27.21 2.01
CA ALA A 210 5.20 -27.74 0.93
C ALA A 210 6.68 -27.35 1.09
N ARG A 211 6.95 -26.13 1.55
CA ARG A 211 8.31 -25.62 1.75
C ARG A 211 9.02 -26.27 2.93
N LEU A 212 8.32 -26.42 4.06
CA LEU A 212 8.86 -27.07 5.26
C LEU A 212 9.16 -28.55 5.05
N SER A 213 8.31 -29.27 4.31
CA SER A 213 8.57 -30.66 3.93
C SER A 213 9.75 -30.84 2.97
N SER A 214 10.15 -29.79 2.25
CA SER A 214 11.28 -29.83 1.30
C SER A 214 12.63 -29.51 1.97
N THR A 215 12.63 -29.11 3.24
CA THR A 215 13.82 -28.73 4.02
C THR A 215 14.28 -29.80 5.02
N GLU A 216 13.61 -30.96 5.11
CA GLU A 216 14.13 -32.09 5.88
C GLU A 216 15.32 -32.74 5.13
N PRO A 217 16.52 -32.82 5.73
CA PRO A 217 17.65 -33.50 5.11
C PRO A 217 17.41 -35.01 5.15
N THR A 218 17.50 -35.65 3.97
CA THR A 218 17.74 -37.10 3.84
C THR A 218 19.07 -37.49 4.47
#